data_AF-A0A0F9HXH4-F1
#
_entry.id   AF-A0A0F9HXH4-F1
#
_cell.length_a   1.000
_cell.length_b   1.000
_cell.length_c   1.000
_cell.angle_alpha   90.00
_cell.angle_beta   90.00
_cell.angle_gamma   90.00
#
_symmetry.space_group_name_H-M   'P 1'
#
loop_
_entity.id
_entity.type
_entity.pdbx_description
1 polymer ?
#
loop_
_entity_poly.entity_id
_entity_poly.type
_entity_poly.pdbx_seq_one_letter_code
_entity_poly.pdbx_strand_id
1 'polypeptide(L)' 'MVIIDRFDGWLVIDHEALKAAFQKLPPHYRKYKTIRKELKIGPQQISDYLAGRRYPNLLNFKKLCLYVQISADELLG' A
#
# COMPACT_ATOMS: atom_id res chain seq x y z
N MET A 1 -19.58 -24.71 -1.39
CA MET A 1 -18.47 -23.75 -1.23
C MET A 1 -19.09 -22.37 -1.13
N VAL A 2 -19.07 -21.76 0.05
CA VAL A 2 -19.65 -20.42 0.26
C VAL A 2 -18.56 -19.43 -0.09
N ILE A 3 -18.81 -18.59 -1.11
CA ILE A 3 -17.95 -17.44 -1.39
C ILE A 3 -18.28 -16.40 -0.32
N ILE A 4 -17.37 -16.20 0.63
CA ILE A 4 -17.47 -15.13 1.63
C ILE A 4 -16.81 -13.92 1.00
N ASP A 5 -17.63 -12.93 0.64
CA ASP A 5 -17.13 -11.63 0.19
C ASP A 5 -16.56 -10.88 1.40
N ARG A 6 -15.23 -10.90 1.55
CA ARG A 6 -14.51 -10.07 2.54
C ARG A 6 -14.23 -8.65 2.02
N PHE A 7 -14.62 -8.34 0.79
CA PHE A 7 -14.28 -7.10 0.11
C PHE A 7 -15.34 -6.01 0.28
N ASP A 8 -16.23 -6.14 1.28
CA ASP A 8 -17.35 -5.26 1.63
C ASP A 8 -17.04 -3.77 1.37
N GLY A 9 -17.25 -3.34 0.13
CA GLY A 9 -16.92 -2.00 -0.36
C GLY A 9 -15.46 -1.53 -0.20
N TRP A 10 -14.43 -2.30 -0.57
CA TRP A 10 -13.07 -1.78 -0.91
C TRP A 10 -12.54 -0.60 -0.05
N LEU A 11 -12.47 -0.73 1.28
CA LEU A 11 -11.98 0.34 2.16
C LEU A 11 -11.21 -0.13 3.39
N VAL A 12 -10.43 -1.21 3.32
CA VAL A 12 -9.50 -1.52 4.41
C VAL A 12 -8.19 -1.97 3.81
N ILE A 13 -7.27 -1.03 3.60
CA ILE A 13 -5.86 -1.39 3.71
C ILE A 13 -5.57 -1.38 5.19
N ASP A 14 -4.87 -2.38 5.73
CA ASP A 14 -4.28 -2.27 7.05
C ASP A 14 -3.11 -1.28 6.97
N HIS A 15 -3.34 -0.08 7.53
CA HIS A 15 -2.37 1.01 7.47
C HIS A 15 -1.18 0.75 8.37
N GLU A 16 -1.37 0.01 9.45
CA GLU A 16 -0.30 -0.36 10.36
C GLU A 16 0.57 -1.44 9.72
N ALA A 17 -0.05 -2.44 9.04
CA ALA A 17 0.69 -3.39 8.21
C ALA A 17 1.48 -2.70 7.10
N LEU A 18 0.87 -1.73 6.40
CA LEU A 18 1.55 -0.94 5.37
C LEU A 18 2.76 -0.19 5.94
N LYS A 19 2.58 0.54 7.04
CA LYS A 19 3.68 1.28 7.72
C LYS A 19 4.78 0.32 8.16
N ALA A 20 4.43 -0.80 8.76
CA ALA A 20 5.39 -1.81 9.20
C ALA A 20 6.19 -2.36 8.02
N ALA A 21 5.54 -2.66 6.89
CA ALA A 21 6.21 -3.12 5.68
C ALA A 21 7.16 -2.05 5.11
N PHE A 22 6.75 -0.78 5.10
CA PHE A 22 7.61 0.33 4.71
C PHE A 22 8.84 0.48 5.62
N GLN A 23 8.71 0.22 6.93
CA GLN A 23 9.84 0.27 7.87
C GLN A 23 10.82 -0.89 7.69
N LYS A 24 10.45 -1.97 7.00
CA LYS A 24 11.36 -3.08 6.68
C LYS A 24 12.24 -2.79 5.46
N LEU A 25 11.86 -1.82 4.62
CA LEU A 25 12.64 -1.45 3.44
C LEU A 25 14.01 -0.88 3.81
N PRO A 26 15.05 -1.03 2.96
CA PRO A 26 16.31 -0.31 3.15
C PRO A 26 16.11 1.23 3.17
N PRO A 27 16.91 2.00 3.93
CA PRO A 27 16.68 3.45 4.11
C PRO A 27 16.60 4.27 2.81
N HIS A 28 17.31 3.86 1.76
CA HIS A 28 17.27 4.55 0.47
C HIS A 28 15.96 4.34 -0.30
N TYR A 29 15.27 3.22 -0.09
CA TYR A 29 13.93 2.93 -0.63
C TYR A 29 12.80 3.56 0.19
N ARG A 30 13.07 4.05 1.41
CA ARG A 30 12.07 4.80 2.20
C ARG A 30 11.93 6.27 1.78
N LYS A 31 12.86 6.78 0.96
CA LYS A 31 12.81 8.17 0.50
C LYS A 31 11.63 8.38 -0.44
N TYR A 32 10.78 9.36 -0.15
CA TYR A 32 9.60 9.68 -0.98
C TYR A 32 9.94 9.91 -2.46
N LYS A 33 11.09 10.53 -2.76
CA LYS A 33 11.55 10.72 -4.14
C LYS A 33 11.78 9.38 -4.86
N THR A 34 12.35 8.38 -4.19
CA THR A 34 12.57 7.04 -4.72
C THR A 34 11.24 6.34 -4.95
N ILE A 35 10.37 6.30 -3.93
CA ILE A 35 9.06 5.64 -3.99
C ILE A 35 8.22 6.19 -5.15
N ARG A 36 8.20 7.51 -5.33
CA ARG A 36 7.46 8.14 -6.43
C ARG A 36 7.98 7.75 -7.80
N LYS A 37 9.31 7.68 -7.96
CA LYS A 37 9.95 7.30 -9.22
C LYS A 37 9.62 5.84 -9.56
N GLU A 38 9.69 4.95 -8.58
CA GLU A 38 9.47 3.52 -8.78
C GLU A 38 7.99 3.17 -8.98
N LEU A 39 7.10 3.73 -8.15
CA LEU A 39 5.66 3.46 -8.26
C LEU A 39 4.96 4.30 -9.33
N LYS A 40 5.64 5.32 -9.88
CA LYS A 40 5.07 6.29 -10.83
C LYS A 40 3.79 6.92 -10.30
N ILE A 41 3.87 7.44 -9.07
CA ILE A 41 2.75 8.06 -8.34
C ILE A 41 2.98 9.55 -8.07
N GLY A 42 1.89 10.27 -7.83
CA GLY A 42 1.88 11.70 -7.55
C GLY A 42 2.63 12.08 -6.26
N PRO A 43 2.93 13.39 -6.08
CA PRO A 43 3.71 13.91 -4.95
C PRO A 43 3.17 13.54 -3.59
N GLN A 44 1.85 13.66 -3.45
CA GLN A 44 1.18 13.53 -2.17
C GLN A 44 0.66 12.11 -1.92
N GLN A 45 0.54 11.28 -2.97
CA GLN A 45 -0.17 10.01 -2.92
C GLN A 45 0.38 9.06 -1.86
N ILE A 46 1.69 8.88 -1.78
CA ILE A 46 2.27 7.96 -0.78
C ILE A 46 2.05 8.43 0.66
N SER A 47 2.18 9.74 0.91
CA SER A 47 1.93 10.31 2.22
C SER A 47 0.44 10.18 2.58
N ASP A 48 -0.46 10.31 1.61
CA ASP A 48 -1.89 10.13 1.82
C ASP A 48 -2.26 8.67 2.09
N TYR A 49 -1.61 7.72 1.41
CA TYR A 49 -1.80 6.28 1.64
C TYR A 49 -1.34 5.87 3.03
N LEU A 50 -0.15 6.30 3.45
CA LEU A 50 0.39 6.00 4.79
C LEU A 50 -0.40 6.67 5.92
N ALA A 51 -1.02 7.81 5.65
CA ALA A 51 -1.83 8.56 6.62
C ALA A 51 -3.32 8.20 6.57
N GLY A 52 -3.76 7.35 5.63
CA GLY A 52 -5.17 7.00 5.45
C GLY A 52 -6.08 8.11 4.97
N ARG A 53 -5.50 9.18 4.40
CA ARG A 53 -6.26 10.29 3.81
C ARG A 53 -6.83 9.93 2.44
N ARG A 54 -6.25 8.91 1.78
CA ARG A 54 -6.63 8.44 0.46
C ARG A 54 -6.30 6.96 0.32
N TYR A 55 -7.11 6.25 -0.43
CA TYR A 55 -6.84 4.86 -0.80
C TYR A 55 -6.23 4.76 -2.22
N PRO A 56 -5.29 3.83 -2.45
CA PRO A 56 -4.81 3.54 -3.79
C PRO A 56 -5.90 2.84 -4.61
N ASN A 57 -5.96 3.12 -5.91
CA ASN A 57 -6.71 2.28 -6.83
C ASN A 57 -6.03 0.91 -6.99
N LEU A 58 -6.70 -0.05 -7.64
CA LEU A 58 -6.18 -1.42 -7.85
C LEU A 58 -4.74 -1.45 -8.40
N LEU A 59 -4.43 -0.57 -9.37
CA LEU A 59 -3.09 -0.51 -9.97
C LEU A 59 -2.03 -0.06 -8.94
N ASN A 60 -2.31 1.00 -8.19
CA ASN A 60 -1.38 1.51 -7.19
C ASN A 60 -1.29 0.58 -5.97
N PHE A 61 -2.38 -0.12 -5.63
CA PHE A 61 -2.39 -1.14 -4.60
C PHE A 61 -1.44 -2.29 -4.97
N LYS A 62 -1.59 -2.87 -6.17
CA LYS A 62 -0.69 -3.91 -6.67
C LYS A 62 0.78 -3.46 -6.64
N LYS A 63 1.06 -2.23 -7.08
CA LYS A 63 2.40 -1.67 -7.04
C LYS A 63 2.94 -1.55 -5.61
N LEU A 64 2.13 -1.11 -4.65
CA LEU A 64 2.52 -1.02 -3.24
C LEU A 64 2.89 -2.38 -2.68
N CYS A 65 2.04 -3.40 -2.88
CA CYS A 65 2.31 -4.77 -2.46
C CYS A 65 3.67 -5.27 -2.96
N LEU A 66 3.93 -5.09 -4.26
CA LEU A 66 5.20 -5.46 -4.88
C LEU A 66 6.38 -4.64 -4.36
N TYR A 67 6.17 -3.37 -4.05
CA TYR A 67 7.26 -2.50 -3.58
C TYR A 67 7.72 -2.84 -2.18
N VAL A 68 6.78 -3.04 -1.24
CA VAL A 68 7.09 -3.39 0.15
C VAL A 68 7.18 -4.90 0.39
N GLN A 69 7.01 -5.72 -0.65
CA GLN A 69 7.05 -7.19 -0.59
C GLN A 69 6.07 -7.76 0.45
N ILE A 70 4.82 -7.28 0.43
CA ILE A 70 3.71 -7.77 1.26
C ILE A 70 2.63 -8.37 0.36
N SER A 71 1.99 -9.46 0.79
CA SER A 71 0.86 -10.02 0.03
C SER A 71 -0.36 -9.10 0.07
N ALA A 72 -1.27 -9.27 -0.90
CA ALA A 72 -2.52 -8.52 -0.93
C ALA A 72 -3.38 -8.84 0.29
N ASP A 73 -3.45 -10.12 0.68
CA ASP A 73 -4.26 -10.57 1.81
C ASP A 73 -3.76 -9.96 3.13
N GLU A 74 -2.45 -10.00 3.40
CA GLU A 74 -1.85 -9.36 4.58
C GLU A 74 -2.09 -7.85 4.63
N LEU A 75 -2.21 -7.20 3.46
CA LEU A 75 -2.42 -5.77 3.38
C LEU A 75 -3.90 -5.39 3.50
N LEU A 76 -4.82 -6.32 3.32
CA LEU A 76 -6.27 -6.09 3.39
C LEU A 76 -6.89 -6.54 4.74
N GLY A 77 -6.21 -7.40 5.50
CA GLY A 77 -6.69 -7.94 6.77
C GLY A 77 -7.22 -9.36 6.67
#